data_AF-A0A522LRK7-F1
#
_entry.id   AF-A0A522LRK7-F1
#
_cell.length_a   1.000
_cell.length_b   1.000
_cell.length_c   1.000
_cell.angle_alpha   90.00
_cell.angle_beta   90.00
_cell.angle_gamma   90.00
#
_symmetry.space_group_name_H-M   'P 1'
#
loop_
_entity.id
_entity.type
_entity.pdbx_description
1 polymer ?
#
loop_
_entity_poly.entity_id
_entity_poly.type
_entity_poly.pdbx_seq_one_letter_code
_entity_poly.pdbx_strand_id
1 'polypeptide(L)'
;MSIEMIEVEEFNLGTQIKVIGVGGGGGNAVDHMVLRNVQGVEFICANTDAQALSRSVVHKTIQLGQTGLGAGSKPEKGREAAEAALDEIRAAIDGAHMLFITAGMGGGTGTGAAPVIARVAKEMGILTVGVVTKPFDFEGGRRMTNADQGLAELEANVDSLIVVLNEKLLEVLG
;
A
#
# COMPACT_ATOMS: atom_id res chain seq x y z
N MET A 1 -28.27 39.67 -17.44
CA MET A 1 -28.13 38.64 -16.40
C MET A 1 -26.91 37.81 -16.76
N SER A 2 -25.79 38.14 -16.13
CA SER A 2 -24.57 37.34 -16.16
C SER A 2 -24.85 36.02 -15.47
N ILE A 3 -24.58 34.91 -16.16
CA ILE A 3 -24.53 33.59 -15.53
C ILE A 3 -23.26 33.63 -14.67
N GLU A 4 -23.43 33.76 -13.36
CA GLU A 4 -22.35 33.49 -12.42
C GLU A 4 -22.02 32.01 -12.53
N MET A 5 -20.82 31.71 -13.01
CA MET A 5 -20.21 30.40 -12.89
C MET A 5 -20.05 30.14 -11.39
N ILE A 6 -20.84 29.20 -10.86
CA ILE A 6 -20.60 28.63 -9.54
C ILE A 6 -19.22 27.98 -9.64
N GLU A 7 -18.23 28.56 -8.96
CA GLU A 7 -16.94 27.90 -8.73
C GLU A 7 -17.25 26.54 -8.09
N VAL A 8 -16.82 25.48 -8.78
CA VAL A 8 -17.00 24.10 -8.31
C VAL A 8 -16.36 24.02 -6.93
N GLU A 9 -17.19 23.82 -5.91
CA GLU A 9 -16.76 23.73 -4.51
C GLU A 9 -15.54 22.81 -4.39
N GLU A 10 -14.51 23.33 -3.71
CA GLU A 10 -13.28 22.63 -3.39
C GLU A 10 -13.59 21.23 -2.89
N PHE A 11 -13.19 20.21 -3.65
CA PHE A 11 -13.20 18.82 -3.20
C PHE A 11 -12.06 18.60 -2.19
N ASN A 12 -12.04 19.37 -1.10
CA ASN A 12 -11.09 19.22 0.01
C ASN A 12 -11.60 19.91 1.27
N LEU A 13 -12.55 19.25 1.95
CA LEU A 13 -13.02 19.57 3.31
C LEU A 13 -11.94 19.28 4.39
N GLY A 14 -10.68 19.66 4.18
CA GLY A 14 -9.59 19.46 5.15
C GLY A 14 -9.25 18.00 5.49
N THR A 15 -9.79 17.03 4.76
CA THR A 15 -9.56 15.60 5.01
C THR A 15 -8.21 15.19 4.46
N GLN A 16 -7.23 15.00 5.33
CA GLN A 16 -5.95 14.39 4.99
C GLN A 16 -6.10 12.91 4.63
N ILE A 17 -5.88 12.58 3.35
CA ILE A 17 -5.85 11.22 2.83
C ILE A 17 -4.41 10.86 2.50
N LYS A 18 -3.97 9.68 2.93
CA LYS A 18 -2.65 9.13 2.58
C LYS A 18 -2.78 7.80 1.86
N VAL A 19 -1.86 7.53 0.94
CA VAL A 19 -1.76 6.27 0.21
C VAL A 19 -0.37 5.69 0.44
N ILE A 20 -0.28 4.52 1.04
CA ILE A 20 0.97 3.81 1.30
C ILE A 20 1.10 2.57 0.41
N GLY A 21 2.13 2.56 -0.43
CA GLY A 21 2.51 1.43 -1.28
C GLY A 21 3.50 0.55 -0.57
N VAL A 22 3.14 -0.72 -0.34
CA VAL A 22 3.95 -1.66 0.44
C VAL A 22 4.57 -2.73 -0.45
N GLY A 23 5.90 -2.85 -0.37
CA GLY A 23 6.68 -3.75 -1.22
C GLY A 23 6.75 -3.29 -2.68
N GLY A 24 7.31 -4.13 -3.56
CA GLY A 24 7.51 -3.77 -4.97
C GLY A 24 6.21 -3.50 -5.73
N GLY A 25 5.20 -4.37 -5.60
CA GLY A 25 3.91 -4.19 -6.29
C GLY A 25 3.16 -2.93 -5.84
N GLY A 26 3.11 -2.69 -4.52
CA GLY A 26 2.49 -1.50 -3.96
C GLY A 26 3.25 -0.23 -4.32
N GLY A 27 4.58 -0.25 -4.22
CA GLY A 27 5.43 0.88 -4.63
C GLY A 27 5.24 1.26 -6.09
N ASN A 28 5.23 0.28 -7.00
CA ASN A 28 4.97 0.52 -8.42
C ASN A 28 3.58 1.13 -8.67
N ALA A 29 2.55 0.69 -7.93
CA ALA A 29 1.20 1.23 -8.05
C ALA A 29 1.16 2.71 -7.62
N VAL A 30 1.81 3.04 -6.50
CA VAL A 30 1.92 4.40 -6.00
C VAL A 30 2.73 5.29 -6.95
N ASP A 31 3.88 4.82 -7.44
CA ASP A 31 4.67 5.54 -8.45
C ASP A 31 3.82 5.87 -9.69
N HIS A 32 3.02 4.90 -10.16
CA HIS A 32 2.10 5.13 -11.28
C HIS A 32 1.04 6.18 -10.95
N MET A 33 0.46 6.19 -9.73
CA MET A 33 -0.50 7.22 -9.32
C MET A 33 0.12 8.62 -9.31
N VAL A 34 1.36 8.75 -8.81
CA VAL A 34 2.11 10.01 -8.83
C VAL A 34 2.35 10.48 -10.27
N LEU A 35 2.81 9.59 -11.16
CA LEU A 35 3.05 9.91 -12.57
C LEU A 35 1.76 10.26 -13.33
N ARG A 36 0.60 9.76 -12.89
CA ARG A 36 -0.72 10.12 -13.40
C ARG A 36 -1.29 11.38 -12.76
N ASN A 37 -0.52 12.07 -11.92
CA ASN A 37 -0.85 13.33 -11.29
C ASN A 37 -2.15 13.28 -10.45
N VAL A 38 -2.38 12.16 -9.75
CA VAL A 38 -3.48 12.04 -8.78
C VAL A 38 -3.29 13.08 -7.67
N GLN A 39 -4.31 13.92 -7.46
CA GLN A 39 -4.27 15.04 -6.51
C GLN A 39 -5.01 14.70 -5.20
N GLY A 40 -4.75 15.50 -4.15
CA GLY A 40 -5.50 15.43 -2.89
C GLY A 40 -5.10 14.29 -1.95
N VAL A 41 -3.99 13.59 -2.23
CA VAL A 41 -3.48 12.51 -1.38
C VAL A 41 -1.96 12.64 -1.17
N GLU A 42 -1.48 12.27 0.02
CA GLU A 42 -0.04 12.13 0.29
C GLU A 42 0.40 10.69 -0.04
N PHE A 43 1.41 10.54 -0.88
CA PHE A 43 1.94 9.24 -1.26
C PHE A 43 3.14 8.83 -0.40
N ILE A 44 3.15 7.57 0.01
CA ILE A 44 4.21 6.95 0.82
C ILE A 44 4.60 5.63 0.16
N CYS A 45 5.89 5.32 0.09
CA CYS A 45 6.36 4.00 -0.34
C CYS A 45 7.16 3.32 0.79
N ALA A 46 6.78 2.11 1.18
CA ALA A 46 7.44 1.33 2.21
C ALA A 46 7.95 0.01 1.62
N ASN A 47 9.26 -0.24 1.69
CA ASN A 47 9.84 -1.45 1.11
C ASN A 47 11.10 -1.91 1.84
N THR A 48 11.39 -3.21 1.78
CA THR A 48 12.63 -3.80 2.32
C THR A 48 13.77 -3.77 1.31
N ASP A 49 13.46 -3.56 0.03
CA ASP A 49 14.43 -3.39 -1.05
C ASP A 49 14.80 -1.91 -1.20
N ALA A 50 16.03 -1.57 -0.80
CA ALA A 50 16.53 -0.19 -0.85
C ALA A 50 16.74 0.30 -2.28
N GLN A 51 17.03 -0.60 -3.22
CA GLN A 51 17.19 -0.22 -4.63
C GLN A 51 15.82 0.16 -5.22
N ALA A 52 14.77 -0.58 -4.87
CA ALA A 52 13.41 -0.23 -5.27
C ALA A 52 12.99 1.15 -4.72
N LEU A 53 13.27 1.44 -3.44
CA LEU A 53 12.98 2.76 -2.87
C LEU A 53 13.76 3.89 -3.55
N SER A 54 15.03 3.69 -3.86
CA SER A 54 15.87 4.71 -4.52
C SER A 54 15.37 5.11 -5.91
N ARG A 55 14.57 4.26 -6.55
CA ARG A 55 14.00 4.48 -7.89
C ARG A 55 12.58 5.06 -7.85
N SER A 56 11.94 5.06 -6.68
CA SER A 56 10.58 5.57 -6.53
C SER A 56 10.53 7.07 -6.80
N VAL A 57 9.45 7.51 -7.43
CA VAL A 57 9.18 8.94 -7.67
C VAL A 57 8.47 9.60 -6.48
N VAL A 58 8.14 8.81 -5.45
CA VAL A 58 7.44 9.24 -4.25
C VAL A 58 8.40 9.96 -3.31
N HIS A 59 8.01 11.14 -2.85
CA HIS A 59 8.85 11.94 -1.94
C HIS A 59 9.07 11.31 -0.57
N LYS A 60 8.06 10.60 -0.04
CA LYS A 60 8.12 9.99 1.29
C LYS A 60 8.32 8.49 1.19
N THR A 61 9.47 8.01 1.64
CA THR A 61 9.82 6.59 1.62
C THR A 61 10.15 6.09 3.02
N ILE A 62 9.88 4.80 3.26
CA ILE A 62 10.17 4.10 4.51
C ILE A 62 10.97 2.85 4.17
N GLN A 63 12.21 2.78 4.64
CA GLN A 63 13.04 1.60 4.49
C GLN A 63 12.70 0.59 5.58
N LEU A 64 12.08 -0.52 5.18
CA LEU A 64 11.74 -1.60 6.10
C LEU A 64 12.95 -2.53 6.27
N GLY A 65 13.46 -2.66 7.49
CA GLY A 65 14.63 -3.49 7.78
C GLY A 65 15.95 -2.95 7.22
N GLN A 66 17.07 -3.49 7.72
CA GLN A 66 18.38 -2.83 7.61
C GLN A 66 19.24 -3.23 6.40
N THR A 67 19.01 -4.40 5.81
CA THR A 67 19.93 -4.95 4.79
C THR A 67 19.69 -4.37 3.38
N GLY A 68 18.50 -3.86 3.10
CA GLY A 68 18.14 -3.33 1.78
C GLY A 68 18.01 -4.37 0.67
N LEU A 69 18.06 -5.68 0.97
CA LEU A 69 18.07 -6.78 -0.01
C LEU A 69 16.68 -7.38 -0.30
N GLY A 70 15.63 -6.82 0.30
CA GLY A 70 14.28 -7.37 0.18
C GLY A 70 14.00 -8.55 1.13
N ALA A 71 12.71 -8.92 1.23
CA ALA A 71 12.25 -10.00 2.11
C ALA A 71 12.42 -11.42 1.52
N GLY A 72 12.93 -11.55 0.28
CA GLY A 72 13.18 -12.86 -0.36
C GLY A 72 11.95 -13.75 -0.49
N SER A 73 10.78 -13.17 -0.78
CA SER A 73 9.48 -13.86 -0.85
C SER A 73 9.05 -14.58 0.45
N LYS A 74 9.57 -14.16 1.60
CA LYS A 74 9.18 -14.67 2.93
C LYS A 74 8.34 -13.61 3.66
N PRO A 75 7.02 -13.82 3.84
CA PRO A 75 6.15 -12.87 4.54
C PRO A 75 6.64 -12.54 5.95
N GLU A 76 7.10 -13.54 6.70
CA GLU A 76 7.65 -13.39 8.05
C GLU A 76 8.75 -12.31 8.13
N LYS A 77 9.67 -12.29 7.16
CA LYS A 77 10.72 -11.26 7.10
C LYS A 77 10.17 -9.86 6.83
N GLY A 78 9.11 -9.77 6.02
CA GLY A 78 8.41 -8.51 5.77
C GLY A 78 7.72 -8.00 7.03
N ARG A 79 7.08 -8.91 7.79
CA ARG A 79 6.43 -8.62 9.06
C ARG A 79 7.44 -8.12 10.10
N GLU A 80 8.51 -8.88 10.35
CA GLU A 80 9.59 -8.50 11.27
C GLU A 80 10.20 -7.13 10.93
N ALA A 81 10.42 -6.86 9.64
CA ALA A 81 10.95 -5.58 9.18
C ALA A 81 9.99 -4.41 9.42
N ALA A 82 8.67 -4.63 9.32
CA ALA A 82 7.67 -3.63 9.63
C ALA A 82 7.52 -3.41 11.15
N GLU A 83 7.54 -4.47 11.94
CA GLU A 83 7.52 -4.40 13.41
C GLU A 83 8.75 -3.65 13.95
N ALA A 84 9.91 -3.79 13.31
CA ALA A 84 11.11 -3.02 13.67
C ALA A 84 11.02 -1.53 13.28
N ALA A 85 10.12 -1.17 12.37
CA ALA A 85 9.96 0.18 11.82
C ALA A 85 8.65 0.86 12.25
N LEU A 86 8.01 0.39 13.33
CA LEU A 86 6.70 0.89 13.78
C LEU A 86 6.69 2.40 14.00
N ASP A 87 7.73 2.98 14.60
CA ASP A 87 7.78 4.41 14.90
C ASP A 87 7.88 5.24 13.61
N GLU A 88 8.64 4.77 12.62
CA GLU A 88 8.73 5.40 11.30
C GLU A 88 7.39 5.31 10.55
N ILE A 89 6.72 4.15 10.63
CA ILE A 89 5.39 3.95 10.04
C ILE A 89 4.38 4.91 10.68
N ARG A 90 4.33 5.00 12.02
CA ARG A 90 3.45 5.92 12.75
C ARG A 90 3.70 7.36 12.34
N ALA A 91 4.95 7.80 12.36
CA ALA A 91 5.31 9.16 11.95
C ALA A 91 4.93 9.45 10.49
N ALA A 92 5.01 8.46 9.61
CA ALA A 92 4.67 8.63 8.21
C ALA A 92 3.17 8.81 7.99
N ILE A 93 2.34 8.02 8.69
CA ILE A 93 0.88 8.03 8.52
C ILE A 93 0.16 9.00 9.46
N ASP A 94 0.86 9.62 10.40
CA ASP A 94 0.32 10.60 11.34
C ASP A 94 -0.43 11.75 10.64
N GLY A 95 -1.51 12.21 11.28
CA GLY A 95 -2.41 13.24 10.76
C GLY A 95 -3.40 12.77 9.68
N ALA A 96 -3.28 11.53 9.18
CA ALA A 96 -4.23 11.00 8.20
C ALA A 96 -5.60 10.75 8.86
N HIS A 97 -6.67 11.18 8.19
CA HIS A 97 -8.03 10.74 8.53
C HIS A 97 -8.36 9.41 7.84
N MET A 98 -7.75 9.18 6.68
CA MET A 98 -7.92 7.96 5.89
C MET A 98 -6.58 7.50 5.31
N LEU A 99 -6.32 6.19 5.40
CA LEU A 99 -5.14 5.54 4.85
C LEU A 99 -5.55 4.44 3.86
N PHE A 100 -5.12 4.58 2.62
CA PHE A 100 -5.16 3.51 1.64
C PHE A 100 -3.85 2.72 1.67
N ILE A 101 -3.94 1.42 1.89
CA ILE A 101 -2.78 0.51 1.85
C ILE A 101 -2.86 -0.27 0.55
N THR A 102 -1.87 -0.08 -0.33
CA THR A 102 -1.78 -0.85 -1.57
C THR A 102 -0.59 -1.78 -1.57
N ALA A 103 -0.82 -3.05 -1.91
CA ALA A 103 0.21 -4.08 -1.90
C ALA A 103 -0.09 -5.18 -2.92
N GLY A 104 0.98 -5.77 -3.47
CA GLY A 104 0.90 -7.02 -4.21
C GLY A 104 1.05 -8.20 -3.25
N MET A 105 0.00 -9.02 -3.11
CA MET A 105 0.00 -10.18 -2.22
C MET A 105 0.76 -11.36 -2.84
N GLY A 106 1.29 -12.24 -1.99
CA GLY A 106 2.05 -13.43 -2.38
C GLY A 106 3.57 -13.25 -2.39
N GLY A 107 4.04 -12.00 -2.36
CA GLY A 107 5.44 -11.64 -2.12
C GLY A 107 5.87 -11.80 -0.66
N GLY A 108 7.01 -11.21 -0.31
CA GLY A 108 7.49 -11.16 1.08
C GLY A 108 7.06 -9.87 1.78
N THR A 109 7.53 -8.73 1.27
CA THR A 109 7.32 -7.43 1.92
C THR A 109 5.85 -7.03 1.98
N GLY A 110 5.16 -6.95 0.84
CA GLY A 110 3.74 -6.55 0.80
C GLY A 110 2.88 -7.45 1.69
N THR A 111 2.98 -8.76 1.50
CA THR A 111 2.22 -9.77 2.25
C THR A 111 2.41 -9.68 3.77
N GLY A 112 3.64 -9.48 4.25
CA GLY A 112 3.93 -9.48 5.69
C GLY A 112 3.84 -8.10 6.36
N ALA A 113 4.20 -7.03 5.64
CA ALA A 113 4.24 -5.68 6.20
C ALA A 113 2.89 -4.95 6.11
N ALA A 114 2.08 -5.22 5.09
CA ALA A 114 0.79 -4.53 4.93
C ALA A 114 -0.17 -4.75 6.12
N PRO A 115 -0.32 -5.97 6.67
CA PRO A 115 -1.16 -6.18 7.86
C PRO A 115 -0.65 -5.43 9.10
N VAL A 116 0.68 -5.32 9.28
CA VAL A 116 1.28 -4.57 10.38
C VAL A 116 0.96 -3.08 10.25
N ILE A 117 1.14 -2.50 9.07
CA ILE A 117 0.81 -1.09 8.79
C ILE A 117 -0.68 -0.84 9.02
N ALA A 118 -1.55 -1.74 8.57
CA ALA A 118 -2.99 -1.64 8.78
C ALA A 118 -3.37 -1.63 10.27
N ARG A 119 -2.76 -2.54 11.05
CA ARG A 119 -2.96 -2.62 12.50
C ARG A 119 -2.58 -1.30 13.18
N VAL A 120 -1.41 -0.74 12.84
CA VAL A 120 -0.93 0.54 13.38
C VAL A 120 -1.89 1.68 13.02
N ALA A 121 -2.33 1.76 11.77
CA ALA A 121 -3.28 2.79 11.34
C ALA A 121 -4.60 2.70 12.12
N LYS A 122 -5.11 1.49 12.34
CA LYS A 122 -6.33 1.24 13.11
C LYS A 122 -6.17 1.57 14.60
N GLU A 123 -5.03 1.25 15.19
CA GLU A 123 -4.67 1.67 16.57
C GLU A 123 -4.63 3.19 16.70
N MET A 124 -4.24 3.91 15.64
CA MET A 124 -4.23 5.37 15.58
C MET A 124 -5.61 5.98 15.26
N GLY A 125 -6.65 5.17 15.07
CA GLY A 125 -8.00 5.65 14.75
C GLY A 125 -8.18 6.16 13.32
N ILE A 126 -7.29 5.76 12.40
CA ILE A 126 -7.31 6.15 11.00
C ILE A 126 -8.24 5.20 10.23
N LEU A 127 -9.16 5.73 9.41
CA LEU A 127 -10.00 4.92 8.54
C LEU A 127 -9.13 4.21 7.50
N THR A 128 -9.02 2.89 7.59
CA THR A 128 -8.01 2.12 6.88
C THR A 128 -8.64 1.23 5.81
N VAL A 129 -8.24 1.45 4.55
CA VAL A 129 -8.72 0.70 3.39
C VAL A 129 -7.57 -0.04 2.72
N GLY A 130 -7.66 -1.37 2.63
CA GLY A 130 -6.72 -2.19 1.88
C GLY A 130 -7.13 -2.32 0.41
N VAL A 131 -6.22 -2.06 -0.53
CA VAL A 131 -6.42 -2.26 -1.98
C VAL A 131 -5.28 -3.12 -2.51
N VAL A 132 -5.52 -4.42 -2.60
CA VAL A 132 -4.46 -5.40 -2.85
C VAL A 132 -4.73 -6.28 -4.05
N THR A 133 -3.67 -6.78 -4.67
CA THR A 133 -3.76 -7.71 -5.81
C THR A 133 -3.42 -9.13 -5.39
N LYS A 134 -4.18 -10.13 -5.86
CA LYS A 134 -3.75 -11.53 -5.83
C LYS A 134 -2.88 -11.85 -7.05
N PRO A 135 -1.86 -12.73 -6.91
CA PRO A 135 -0.97 -13.10 -8.02
C PRO A 135 -1.74 -13.82 -9.14
N PHE A 136 -1.15 -13.87 -10.34
CA PHE A 136 -1.64 -14.74 -11.41
C PHE A 136 -1.40 -16.22 -11.06
N ASP A 137 -2.20 -17.12 -11.62
CA ASP A 137 -2.07 -18.55 -11.35
C ASP A 137 -0.71 -19.11 -11.81
N PHE A 138 -0.15 -18.56 -12.90
CA PHE A 138 1.16 -18.96 -13.42
C PHE A 138 2.34 -18.56 -12.53
N GLU A 139 2.15 -17.66 -11.55
CA GLU A 139 3.22 -17.26 -10.62
C GLU A 139 3.52 -18.32 -9.55
N GLY A 140 2.72 -19.38 -9.50
CA GLY A 140 2.96 -20.60 -8.74
C GLY A 140 2.23 -20.65 -7.39
N GLY A 141 1.87 -21.87 -6.98
CA GLY A 141 1.02 -22.12 -5.81
C GLY A 141 1.55 -21.52 -4.50
N ARG A 142 2.87 -21.45 -4.31
CA ARG A 142 3.46 -20.84 -3.11
C ARG A 142 3.10 -19.35 -2.98
N ARG A 143 3.10 -18.59 -4.09
CA ARG A 143 2.68 -17.17 -4.05
C ARG A 143 1.20 -17.05 -3.71
N MET A 144 0.36 -17.92 -4.28
CA MET A 144 -1.08 -17.91 -3.96
C MET A 144 -1.34 -18.23 -2.49
N THR A 145 -0.71 -19.27 -1.93
CA THR A 145 -0.84 -19.61 -0.51
C THR A 145 -0.39 -18.47 0.40
N ASN A 146 0.75 -17.84 0.10
CA ASN A 146 1.20 -16.66 0.83
C ASN A 146 0.18 -15.51 0.72
N ALA A 147 -0.39 -15.31 -0.47
CA ALA A 147 -1.36 -14.25 -0.71
C ALA A 147 -2.63 -14.47 0.12
N ASP A 148 -3.18 -15.68 0.16
CA ASP A 148 -4.36 -16.01 0.94
C ASP A 148 -4.14 -15.81 2.44
N GLN A 149 -2.99 -16.24 2.95
CA GLN A 149 -2.63 -16.05 4.36
C GLN A 149 -2.49 -14.57 4.72
N GLY A 150 -1.72 -13.81 3.93
CA GLY A 150 -1.55 -12.37 4.17
C GLY A 150 -2.85 -11.59 3.99
N LEU A 151 -3.75 -12.06 3.11
CA LEU A 151 -5.05 -11.43 2.90
C LEU A 151 -5.95 -11.60 4.12
N ALA A 152 -6.01 -12.80 4.70
CA ALA A 152 -6.78 -13.07 5.91
C ALA A 152 -6.27 -12.22 7.09
N GLU A 153 -4.95 -12.06 7.22
CA GLU A 153 -4.36 -11.20 8.24
C GLU A 153 -4.67 -9.72 7.97
N LEU A 154 -4.59 -9.26 6.73
CA LEU A 154 -4.91 -7.88 6.36
C LEU A 154 -6.39 -7.56 6.61
N GLU A 155 -7.30 -8.47 6.24
CA GLU A 155 -8.74 -8.33 6.42
C GLU A 155 -9.13 -8.07 7.89
N ALA A 156 -8.46 -8.74 8.83
CA ALA A 156 -8.66 -8.52 10.26
C ALA A 156 -8.22 -7.12 10.73
N ASN A 157 -7.32 -6.45 10.01
CA ASN A 157 -6.65 -5.22 10.41
C ASN A 157 -7.09 -3.97 9.63
N VAL A 158 -7.98 -4.10 8.64
CA VAL A 158 -8.54 -2.96 7.89
C VAL A 158 -10.02 -2.74 8.25
N ASP A 159 -10.59 -1.62 7.82
CA ASP A 159 -12.03 -1.35 7.90
C ASP A 159 -12.75 -1.80 6.61
N SER A 160 -12.04 -1.76 5.48
CA SER A 160 -12.50 -2.28 4.20
C SER A 160 -11.35 -2.85 3.40
N LEU A 161 -11.63 -3.90 2.63
CA LEU A 161 -10.64 -4.60 1.81
C LEU A 161 -11.17 -4.80 0.39
N ILE A 162 -10.43 -4.25 -0.57
CA ILE A 162 -10.66 -4.41 -2.00
C ILE A 162 -9.59 -5.35 -2.54
N VAL A 163 -10.03 -6.46 -3.13
CA VAL A 163 -9.15 -7.49 -3.68
C VAL A 163 -9.30 -7.54 -5.19
N VAL A 164 -8.22 -7.20 -5.89
CA VAL A 164 -8.13 -7.30 -7.35
C VAL A 164 -7.48 -8.62 -7.72
N LEU A 165 -8.18 -9.43 -8.50
CA LEU A 165 -7.65 -10.70 -9.00
C LEU A 165 -6.89 -10.43 -10.29
N ASN A 166 -5.56 -10.59 -10.29
CA ASN A 166 -4.76 -10.35 -11.50
C ASN A 166 -5.20 -11.22 -12.67
N GLU A 167 -5.67 -12.43 -12.42
CA GLU A 167 -6.19 -13.34 -13.46
C GLU A 167 -7.29 -12.70 -14.32
N LYS A 168 -8.18 -11.91 -13.69
CA LYS A 168 -9.25 -11.21 -14.41
C LYS A 168 -8.75 -10.07 -15.31
N LEU A 169 -7.51 -9.61 -15.14
CA LEU A 169 -6.91 -8.61 -16.01
C LEU A 169 -6.51 -9.21 -17.36
N LEU A 170 -6.18 -10.50 -17.42
CA LEU A 170 -5.86 -11.18 -18.68
C LEU A 170 -7.07 -11.22 -19.62
N GLU A 171 -8.26 -11.47 -19.08
CA GLU A 171 -9.50 -11.50 -19.88
C GLU A 171 -9.86 -10.16 -20.52
N VAL A 172 -9.34 -9.05 -19.97
CA VAL A 172 -9.64 -7.69 -20.43
C VAL A 172 -8.55 -7.16 -21.37
N LEU A 173 -7.31 -7.65 -21.24
CA LEU A 173 -6.14 -7.20 -22.02
C LEU A 173 -5.73 -8.17 -23.13
N GLY A 174 -6.22 -9.42 -23.09
CA GLY A 174 -6.02 -10.44 -24.13
C GLY A 174 -7.14 -10.44 -25.16
#